data_AF-A0AA38M805-F1
#
_entry.id   AF-A0AA38M805-F1
#
_cell.length_a   1.000
_cell.length_b   1.000
_cell.length_c   1.000
_cell.angle_alpha   90.00
_cell.angle_beta   90.00
_cell.angle_gamma   90.00
#
_symmetry.space_group_name_H-M   'P 1'
#
loop_
_entity.id
_entity.type
_entity.pdbx_description
1 polymer ?
#
loop_
_entity_poly.entity_id
_entity_poly.type
_entity_poly.pdbx_seq_one_letter_code
_entity_poly.pdbx_strand_id
1 'polypeptide(L)'
;MKYQSTERERESIKEKRMMARFRCGNEEKENNFWMDETDRTCRICWREGETIEHMLEGCEGLRESEESKEEVLNEDGRGLDWMKEVRKIRELRKLEYLF
;
A
#
# COMPACT_ATOMS: atom_id res chain seq x y z
N MET A 1 22.76 24.12 -15.83
CA MET A 1 21.32 24.20 -16.16
C MET A 1 20.58 23.21 -15.27
N LYS A 2 19.63 23.64 -14.42
CA LYS A 2 18.86 22.72 -13.57
C LYS A 2 17.52 22.46 -14.25
N TYR A 3 17.28 21.21 -14.65
CA TYR A 3 15.99 20.80 -15.20
C TYR A 3 14.95 20.80 -14.06
N GLN A 4 13.93 21.66 -14.17
CA GLN A 4 12.80 21.66 -13.24
C GLN A 4 11.66 20.86 -13.85
N SER A 5 11.32 19.75 -13.21
CA SER A 5 10.15 18.96 -13.59
C SER A 5 8.86 19.72 -13.27
N THR A 6 7.86 19.57 -14.13
CA THR A 6 6.49 20.05 -13.93
C THR A 6 5.81 19.32 -12.76
N GLU A 7 4.73 19.88 -12.21
CA GLU A 7 3.95 19.22 -11.15
C GLU A 7 3.36 17.88 -11.61
N ARG A 8 2.87 17.81 -12.85
CA ARG A 8 2.36 16.58 -13.46
C ARG A 8 3.44 15.50 -13.52
N GLU A 9 4.67 15.84 -13.92
CA GLU A 9 5.78 14.89 -13.94
C GLU A 9 6.16 14.41 -12.53
N ARG A 10 6.13 15.31 -11.53
CA ARG A 10 6.40 14.94 -10.14
C ARG A 10 5.37 13.95 -9.61
N GLU A 11 4.10 14.18 -9.92
CA GLU A 11 3.02 13.30 -9.46
C GLU A 11 3.12 11.92 -10.14
N SER A 12 3.35 11.89 -11.45
CA SER A 12 3.60 10.63 -12.16
C SER A 12 4.78 9.84 -11.59
N ILE A 13 5.87 10.52 -11.22
CA ILE A 13 7.03 9.86 -10.57
C ILE A 13 6.64 9.27 -9.21
N LYS A 14 5.81 9.95 -8.41
CA LYS A 14 5.34 9.43 -7.12
C LYS A 14 4.47 8.19 -7.30
N GLU A 15 3.55 8.21 -8.26
CA GLU A 15 2.65 7.09 -8.57
C GLU A 15 3.46 5.87 -9.02
N LYS A 16 4.42 6.06 -9.93
CA LYS A 16 5.34 4.99 -10.37
C LYS A 16 6.16 4.41 -9.22
N ARG A 17 6.65 5.26 -8.31
CA ARG A 17 7.38 4.81 -7.10
C ARG A 17 6.47 4.03 -6.14
N MET A 18 5.21 4.44 -6.01
CA MET A 18 4.23 3.72 -5.20
C MET A 18 3.99 2.32 -5.78
N MET A 19 3.67 2.24 -7.06
CA MET A 19 3.47 0.97 -7.77
C MET A 19 4.68 0.04 -7.63
N ALA A 20 5.90 0.57 -7.83
CA ALA A 20 7.13 -0.22 -7.68
C ALA A 20 7.28 -0.79 -6.27
N ARG A 21 6.94 -0.02 -5.22
CA ARG A 21 7.02 -0.50 -3.83
C ARG A 21 6.02 -1.62 -3.54
N PHE A 22 4.79 -1.52 -4.05
CA PHE A 22 3.81 -2.60 -3.92
C PHE A 22 4.25 -3.86 -4.67
N ARG A 23 4.68 -3.72 -5.93
CA ARG A 23 5.16 -4.85 -6.74
C ARG A 23 6.37 -5.57 -6.13
N CYS A 24 7.24 -4.82 -5.46
CA CYS A 24 8.43 -5.36 -4.80
C CYS A 24 8.17 -5.81 -3.34
N GLY A 25 6.92 -5.82 -2.87
CA GLY A 25 6.57 -6.28 -1.53
C GLY A 25 7.01 -5.34 -0.39
N ASN A 26 7.48 -4.13 -0.70
CA ASN A 26 7.91 -3.15 0.32
C ASN A 26 6.75 -2.59 1.15
N GLU A 27 5.51 -2.75 0.67
CA GLU A 27 4.31 -2.27 1.35
C GLU A 27 3.66 -3.34 2.24
N GLU A 28 4.25 -4.53 2.32
CA GLU A 28 3.84 -5.64 3.20
C GLU A 28 4.79 -5.71 4.39
N LYS A 29 4.29 -5.47 5.60
CA LYS A 29 5.14 -5.63 6.80
C LYS A 29 5.54 -7.08 7.02
N GLU A 30 4.78 -8.05 6.53
CA GLU A 30 5.11 -9.47 6.67
C GLU A 30 6.47 -9.82 6.02
N ASN A 31 6.85 -9.08 4.96
CA ASN A 31 8.13 -9.24 4.27
C ASN A 31 9.33 -8.65 5.05
N ASN A 32 9.10 -7.92 6.14
CA ASN A 32 10.17 -7.31 6.93
C ASN A 32 10.69 -8.31 7.97
N PHE A 33 11.47 -9.30 7.51
CA PHE A 33 11.99 -10.40 8.34
C PHE A 33 12.86 -9.96 9.55
N TRP A 34 13.28 -8.70 9.59
CA TRP A 34 14.03 -8.11 10.70
C TRP A 34 13.16 -7.53 11.83
N MET A 35 11.84 -7.41 11.64
CA MET A 35 10.91 -6.95 12.70
C MET A 35 10.39 -8.14 13.49
N ASP A 36 10.00 -7.93 14.75
CA ASP A 36 9.28 -8.96 15.52
C ASP A 36 7.92 -9.28 14.88
N GLU A 37 7.44 -10.51 15.01
CA GLU A 37 6.19 -10.97 14.37
C GLU A 37 4.99 -10.10 14.78
N THR A 38 4.94 -9.65 16.04
CA THR A 38 3.88 -8.76 16.54
C THR A 38 3.89 -7.41 15.83
N ASP A 39 5.05 -6.91 15.41
CA ASP A 39 5.20 -5.63 14.72
C ASP A 39 4.88 -5.74 13.22
N ARG A 40 4.76 -6.97 12.69
CA ARG A 40 4.38 -7.25 11.30
C ARG A 40 2.87 -7.26 11.07
N THR A 41 2.10 -7.10 12.13
CA THR A 41 0.64 -6.99 12.06
C THR A 41 0.17 -5.87 11.12
N CYS A 42 -0.97 -6.13 10.47
CA CYS A 42 -1.66 -5.23 9.55
C CYS A 42 -1.89 -3.87 10.18
N ARG A 43 -1.41 -2.81 9.53
CA ARG A 43 -1.54 -1.42 10.00
C ARG A 43 -2.98 -0.90 9.96
N ILE A 44 -3.90 -1.68 9.39
CA ILE A 44 -5.30 -1.31 9.22
C ILE A 44 -6.20 -2.01 10.24
N CYS A 45 -6.09 -3.34 10.36
CA CYS A 45 -6.96 -4.14 11.23
C CYS A 45 -6.28 -4.61 12.52
N TRP A 46 -4.94 -4.63 12.56
CA TRP A 46 -4.12 -5.07 13.70
C TRP A 46 -4.31 -6.54 14.14
N ARG A 47 -4.85 -7.41 13.26
CA ARG A 47 -5.17 -8.81 13.61
C ARG A 47 -4.25 -9.84 12.98
N GLU A 48 -3.99 -9.71 11.68
CA GLU A 48 -3.18 -10.67 10.91
C GLU A 48 -1.90 -10.01 10.40
N GLY A 49 -0.99 -10.81 9.87
CA GLY A 49 0.20 -10.32 9.16
C GLY A 49 -0.17 -9.44 7.98
N GLU A 50 0.59 -8.37 7.75
CA GLU A 50 0.28 -7.44 6.67
C GLU A 50 0.81 -7.91 5.32
N THR A 51 -0.03 -8.65 4.58
CA THR A 51 0.21 -9.07 3.20
C THR A 51 -0.75 -8.39 2.23
N ILE A 52 -0.42 -8.40 0.93
CA ILE A 52 -1.32 -7.91 -0.13
C ILE A 52 -2.58 -8.76 -0.21
N GLU A 53 -2.45 -10.08 -0.07
CA GLU A 53 -3.57 -11.02 -0.02
C GLU A 53 -4.53 -10.66 1.12
N HIS A 54 -4.01 -10.42 2.32
CA HIS A 54 -4.81 -9.95 3.43
C HIS A 54 -5.50 -8.62 3.10
N MET A 55 -4.79 -7.65 2.51
CA MET A 55 -5.36 -6.35 2.18
C MET A 55 -6.43 -6.40 1.06
N LEU A 56 -6.38 -7.38 0.16
CA LEU A 56 -7.34 -7.52 -0.93
C LEU A 56 -8.63 -8.22 -0.49
N GLU A 57 -8.50 -9.27 0.32
CA GLU A 57 -9.60 -10.21 0.58
C GLU A 57 -9.95 -10.36 2.07
N GLY A 58 -8.99 -10.17 2.99
CA GLY A 58 -9.14 -10.51 4.41
C GLY A 58 -9.22 -9.33 5.37
N CYS A 59 -8.94 -8.11 4.92
CA CYS A 59 -8.80 -6.97 5.80
C CYS A 59 -10.15 -6.30 6.06
N GLU A 60 -10.71 -6.48 7.26
CA GLU A 60 -11.98 -5.86 7.68
C GLU A 60 -12.01 -4.32 7.60
N GLY A 61 -10.85 -3.66 7.57
CA GLY A 61 -10.75 -2.21 7.42
C GLY A 61 -10.62 -1.73 5.98
N LEU A 62 -10.61 -2.64 5.01
CA LEU A 62 -10.67 -2.37 3.58
C LEU A 62 -11.94 -2.99 3.00
N ARG A 63 -12.41 -2.45 1.88
CA ARG A 63 -13.43 -3.12 1.08
C ARG A 63 -12.76 -4.24 0.30
N GLU A 64 -13.43 -5.39 0.21
CA GLU A 64 -13.00 -6.48 -0.67
C GLU A 64 -12.84 -5.96 -2.11
N SER A 65 -11.68 -6.27 -2.70
CA SER A 65 -11.39 -5.97 -4.10
C SER A 65 -12.00 -7.05 -5.00
N GLU A 66 -12.68 -6.64 -6.07
CA GLU A 66 -13.09 -7.55 -7.14
C GLU A 66 -11.91 -7.90 -8.08
N GLU A 67 -10.83 -7.10 -8.03
CA GLU A 67 -9.61 -7.31 -8.82
C GLU A 67 -8.65 -8.28 -8.11
N SER A 68 -8.03 -9.14 -8.91
CA SER A 68 -6.97 -10.07 -8.45
C SER A 68 -5.67 -9.35 -8.07
N LYS A 69 -4.79 -10.05 -7.34
CA LYS A 69 -3.45 -9.54 -7.01
C LYS A 69 -2.66 -9.14 -8.26
N GLU A 70 -2.74 -9.93 -9.33
CA GLU A 70 -2.05 -9.67 -10.59
C GLU A 70 -2.56 -8.41 -11.30
N GLU A 71 -3.86 -8.14 -11.20
CA GLU A 71 -4.49 -6.94 -11.77
C GLU A 71 -4.12 -5.69 -10.98
N VAL A 72 -4.19 -5.76 -9.64
CA VAL A 72 -3.87 -4.62 -8.77
C VAL A 72 -2.37 -4.28 -8.82
N LEU A 73 -1.49 -5.28 -8.98
CA LEU A 73 -0.05 -5.06 -9.10
C LEU A 73 0.42 -4.82 -10.54
N ASN A 74 -0.51 -4.64 -11.48
CA ASN A 74 -0.17 -4.38 -12.87
C ASN A 74 0.57 -3.05 -13.04
N GLU A 75 1.44 -3.00 -14.03
CA GLU A 75 2.29 -1.86 -14.34
C GLU A 75 1.62 -0.79 -15.20
N ASP A 76 0.48 -1.11 -15.80
CA ASP A 76 -0.38 -0.17 -16.52
C ASP A 76 -1.10 0.84 -15.59
N GLY A 77 -1.06 0.60 -14.27
CA GLY A 77 -1.58 1.51 -13.26
C GLY A 77 -3.03 1.27 -12.86
N ARG A 78 -3.69 0.19 -13.31
CA ARG A 78 -5.08 -0.13 -12.92
C ARG A 78 -5.30 -0.18 -11.40
N GLY A 79 -4.39 -0.81 -10.65
CA GLY A 79 -4.48 -0.86 -9.18
C GLY A 79 -4.02 0.38 -8.43
N LEU A 80 -3.71 1.50 -9.11
CA LEU A 80 -3.17 2.69 -8.45
C LEU A 80 -4.15 3.31 -7.46
N ASP A 81 -5.45 3.29 -7.76
CA ASP A 81 -6.48 3.84 -6.87
C ASP A 81 -6.62 3.00 -5.60
N TRP A 82 -6.58 1.67 -5.73
CA TRP A 82 -6.51 0.76 -4.59
C TRP A 82 -5.26 1.04 -3.72
N MET A 83 -4.08 1.20 -4.32
CA MET A 83 -2.85 1.52 -3.59
C MET A 83 -2.94 2.85 -2.82
N LYS A 84 -3.60 3.86 -3.40
CA LYS A 84 -3.87 5.14 -2.76
C LYS A 84 -4.85 4.99 -1.60
N GLU A 85 -5.90 4.18 -1.76
CA GLU A 85 -6.87 3.87 -0.71
C GLU A 85 -6.22 3.18 0.49
N VAL A 86 -5.41 2.13 0.27
CA VAL A 86 -4.65 1.44 1.31
C VAL A 86 -3.79 2.44 2.10
N ARG A 87 -3.04 3.31 1.43
CA ARG A 87 -2.24 4.35 2.10
C ARG A 87 -3.09 5.31 2.90
N LYS A 88 -4.19 5.79 2.33
CA LYS A 88 -5.09 6.72 3.00
C LYS A 88 -5.65 6.11 4.30
N ILE A 89 -6.12 4.87 4.24
CA ILE A 89 -6.70 4.18 5.39
C ILE A 89 -5.63 3.91 6.46
N ARG A 90 -4.41 3.52 6.07
CA ARG A 90 -3.28 3.41 7.02
C ARG A 90 -3.01 4.70 7.78
N GLU A 91 -3.02 5.85 7.09
CA GLU A 91 -2.82 7.15 7.75
C GLU A 91 -4.00 7.52 8.66
N LEU A 92 -5.24 7.24 8.24
CA LEU A 92 -6.42 7.46 9.08
C LEU A 92 -6.37 6.62 10.36
N ARG A 93 -6.05 5.33 10.24
CA ARG A 93 -5.87 4.44 11.39
C ARG A 93 -4.76 4.91 12.31
N LYS A 94 -3.64 5.37 11.76
CA LYS A 94 -2.55 5.93 12.57
C LYS A 94 -3.01 7.14 13.39
N LEU A 95 -3.88 7.99 12.86
CA LEU A 95 -4.41 9.16 13.57
C LEU A 95 -5.42 8.78 14.66
N GLU A 96 -6.26 7.76 14.44
CA GLU A 96 -7.21 7.26 15.44
C GLU A 96 -6.52 6.77 16.72
N TYR A 97 -5.30 6.24 16.61
CA TYR A 97 -4.54 5.68 17.74
C TYR A 97 -3.59 6.69 18.41
N LEU A 98 -3.56 7.95 17.94
CA LEU A 98 -2.74 9.02 18.53
C LEU A 98 -3.54 9.94 19.47
N PHE A 99 -4.83 9.64 19.71
CA PHE A 99 -5.73 10.32 20.65
C PHE A 99 -6.39 9.29 21.57
#